data_AF-A0A5E4XK36-F1
#
_entry.id   AF-A0A5E4XK36-F1
#
_cell.length_a   1.000
_cell.length_b   1.000
_cell.length_c   1.000
_cell.angle_alpha   90.00
_cell.angle_beta   90.00
_cell.angle_gamma   90.00
#
_symmetry.space_group_name_H-M   'P 1'
#
loop_
_entity.id
_entity.type
_entity.pdbx_description
1 polymer ?
#
loop_
_entity_poly.entity_id
_entity_poly.type
_entity_poly.pdbx_seq_one_letter_code
_entity_poly.pdbx_strand_id
1 'polypeptide(L)'
;MVEGADLDALVSAADMQDEVWPSPMPEGVVTMITLQGVHGLMKAKGDVDAQAFSTWLDEEFRENALFSSLSDDELLSENLYRIGEIRQENPGIQTCEIASRLSILEDDAQRYVSYLDLLRELK
;
A
#
# COMPACT_ATOMS: atom_id res chain seq x y z
N MET A 1 6.74 -32.25 5.76
CA MET A 1 6.89 -31.04 4.94
C MET A 1 5.49 -30.51 4.75
N VAL A 2 5.19 -29.32 5.27
CA VAL A 2 3.93 -28.65 4.93
C VAL A 2 4.21 -28.00 3.58
N GLU A 3 3.66 -28.56 2.50
CA GLU A 3 3.74 -27.93 1.18
C GLU A 3 3.02 -26.58 1.30
N GLY A 4 3.78 -25.49 1.08
CA GLY A 4 3.21 -24.16 1.02
C GLY A 4 2.23 -24.07 -0.16
N ALA A 5 1.28 -23.13 -0.08
CA ALA A 5 0.39 -22.85 -1.20
C ALA A 5 1.21 -22.52 -2.46
N ASP A 6 0.81 -23.10 -3.59
CA ASP A 6 1.42 -22.86 -4.89
C ASP A 6 1.38 -21.36 -5.20
N LEU A 7 2.52 -20.80 -5.65
CA LEU A 7 2.65 -19.37 -5.94
C LEU A 7 1.59 -18.92 -6.95
N ASP A 8 1.32 -19.75 -7.97
CA ASP A 8 0.33 -19.44 -8.99
C ASP A 8 -1.10 -19.37 -8.41
N ALA A 9 -1.39 -20.21 -7.41
CA ALA A 9 -2.68 -20.19 -6.71
C ALA A 9 -2.82 -18.92 -5.84
N LEU A 10 -1.74 -18.48 -5.18
CA LEU A 10 -1.73 -17.22 -4.43
C LEU A 10 -1.86 -16.00 -5.35
N VAL A 11 -1.15 -15.99 -6.48
CA VAL A 11 -1.23 -14.92 -7.49
C VAL A 11 -2.65 -14.82 -8.04
N SER A 12 -3.26 -15.96 -8.38
CA SER A 12 -4.64 -15.97 -8.87
C SER A 12 -5.66 -15.58 -7.79
N ALA A 13 -5.43 -15.94 -6.53
CA ALA A 13 -6.32 -15.58 -5.42
C ALA A 13 -6.23 -14.09 -5.06
N ALA A 14 -5.06 -13.49 -5.26
CA ALA A 14 -4.82 -12.08 -4.99
C ALA A 14 -5.11 -11.15 -6.18
N ASP A 15 -5.40 -11.70 -7.37
CA ASP A 15 -5.55 -10.96 -8.63
C ASP A 15 -4.31 -10.11 -8.98
N MET A 16 -3.12 -10.68 -8.74
CA MET A 16 -1.82 -9.98 -8.85
C MET A 16 -0.98 -10.44 -10.06
N GLN A 17 -1.63 -10.89 -11.15
CA GLN A 17 -0.94 -11.44 -12.32
C GLN A 17 -0.07 -10.38 -13.01
N ASP A 18 -0.49 -9.11 -12.99
CA ASP A 18 0.25 -8.01 -13.59
C ASP A 18 1.49 -7.60 -12.75
N GLU A 19 1.52 -8.00 -11.48
CA GLU A 19 2.60 -7.69 -10.53
C GLU A 19 3.70 -8.76 -10.49
N VAL A 20 3.52 -9.87 -11.23
CA VAL A 20 4.42 -11.03 -11.25
C VAL A 20 4.86 -11.33 -12.68
N TRP A 21 6.16 -11.32 -12.94
CA TRP A 21 6.69 -11.64 -14.27
C TRP A 21 8.00 -12.41 -14.22
N PRO A 22 8.25 -13.31 -15.19
CA PRO A 22 9.56 -13.93 -15.35
C PRO A 22 10.56 -12.91 -15.90
N SER A 23 11.75 -12.85 -15.30
CA SER A 23 12.88 -12.04 -15.78
C SER A 23 14.06 -12.95 -16.16
N PRO A 24 14.57 -12.84 -17.39
CA PRO A 24 15.74 -13.61 -17.82
C PRO A 24 17.00 -13.10 -17.14
N MET A 25 17.75 -14.01 -16.53
CA MET A 25 19.06 -13.80 -15.94
C MET A 25 20.11 -14.67 -16.65
N PRO A 26 21.42 -14.35 -16.56
CA PRO A 26 22.47 -15.12 -17.22
C PRO A 26 22.48 -16.61 -16.86
N GLU A 27 21.96 -16.97 -15.69
CA GLU A 27 21.98 -18.32 -15.12
C GLU A 27 20.60 -19.01 -15.15
N GLY A 28 19.55 -18.36 -15.69
CA GLY A 28 18.20 -18.91 -15.73
C GLY A 28 17.10 -17.87 -15.81
N VAL A 29 15.89 -18.24 -15.40
CA VAL A 29 14.75 -17.32 -15.30
C VAL A 29 14.38 -17.19 -13.83
N VAL A 30 14.27 -15.96 -13.34
CA VAL A 30 13.85 -15.66 -11.98
C VAL A 30 12.49 -14.97 -12.03
N THR A 31 11.58 -15.35 -11.15
CA THR A 31 10.31 -14.65 -11.00
C THR A 31 10.53 -13.34 -10.25
N MET A 32 10.17 -12.24 -10.90
CA MET A 32 10.12 -10.91 -10.30
C MET A 32 8.70 -10.67 -9.79
N ILE A 33 8.60 -10.00 -8.65
CA ILE A 33 7.34 -9.61 -8.02
C ILE A 33 7.53 -8.18 -7.52
N THR A 34 6.56 -7.29 -7.75
CA THR A 34 6.61 -5.95 -7.13
C THR A 34 6.38 -6.04 -5.62
N LEU A 35 6.76 -4.99 -4.89
CA LEU A 35 6.46 -4.92 -3.45
C LEU A 35 4.94 -4.95 -3.18
N GLN A 36 4.13 -4.33 -4.05
CA GLN A 36 2.67 -4.40 -3.99
C GLN A 36 2.16 -5.82 -4.20
N GLY A 37 2.69 -6.53 -5.20
CA GLY A 37 2.39 -7.93 -5.44
C GLY A 37 2.74 -8.80 -4.23
N VAL A 38 3.89 -8.56 -3.59
CA VAL A 38 4.27 -9.29 -2.36
C VAL A 38 3.26 -9.05 -1.23
N HIS A 39 2.82 -7.82 -0.99
CA HIS A 39 1.78 -7.53 0.00
C HIS A 39 0.45 -8.21 -0.32
N GLY A 40 0.01 -8.18 -1.58
CA GLY A 40 -1.18 -8.89 -2.04
C GLY A 40 -1.09 -10.41 -1.77
N LEU A 41 0.06 -11.01 -2.07
CA LEU A 41 0.31 -12.43 -1.82
C LEU A 41 0.34 -12.78 -0.33
N MET A 42 0.98 -11.96 0.49
CA MET A 42 1.02 -12.18 1.94
C MET A 42 -0.37 -12.04 2.58
N LYS A 43 -1.17 -11.07 2.11
CA LYS A 43 -2.57 -10.92 2.52
C LYS A 43 -3.42 -12.14 2.13
N ALA A 44 -3.25 -12.66 0.91
CA ALA A 44 -3.95 -13.86 0.45
C ALA A 44 -3.53 -15.11 1.22
N LYS A 45 -2.25 -15.22 1.60
CA LYS A 45 -1.72 -16.31 2.42
C LYS A 45 -2.25 -16.28 3.85
N GLY A 46 -2.35 -15.08 4.46
CA GLY A 46 -3.11 -14.82 5.68
C GLY A 46 -2.61 -15.49 6.97
N ASP A 47 -1.47 -16.17 6.95
CA ASP A 47 -0.88 -16.80 8.14
C ASP A 47 0.00 -15.84 8.96
N VAL A 48 0.38 -16.26 10.16
CA VAL A 48 1.16 -15.44 11.11
C VAL A 48 2.52 -15.05 10.52
N ASP A 49 3.16 -15.96 9.79
CA ASP A 49 4.46 -15.71 9.17
C ASP A 49 4.33 -14.69 8.02
N ALA A 50 3.26 -14.74 7.23
CA ALA A 50 2.97 -13.75 6.19
C ALA A 50 2.70 -12.36 6.77
N GLN A 51 2.00 -12.29 7.91
CA GLN A 51 1.79 -11.03 8.61
C GLN A 51 3.10 -10.46 9.14
N ALA A 52 3.93 -11.28 9.80
CA ALA A 52 5.23 -10.85 10.31
C ALA A 52 6.17 -10.38 9.18
N PHE A 53 6.14 -11.08 8.03
CA PHE A 53 6.92 -10.70 6.86
C PHE A 53 6.43 -9.38 6.24
N SER A 54 5.12 -9.16 6.17
CA SER A 54 4.55 -7.90 5.69
C SER A 54 4.96 -6.73 6.58
N THR A 55 4.87 -6.90 7.90
CA THR A 55 5.32 -5.87 8.85
C THR A 55 6.80 -5.52 8.67
N TRP A 56 7.66 -6.54 8.51
CA TRP A 56 9.08 -6.31 8.26
C TRP A 56 9.32 -5.60 6.91
N LEU A 57 8.59 -5.99 5.86
CA LEU A 57 8.63 -5.32 4.56
C LEU A 57 8.24 -3.85 4.65
N ASP A 58 7.20 -3.55 5.43
CA ASP A 58 6.73 -2.20 5.65
C ASP A 58 7.76 -1.34 6.41
N GLU A 59 8.50 -1.94 7.35
CA GLU A 59 9.58 -1.25 8.07
C GLU A 59 10.78 -0.94 7.17
N GLU A 60 11.15 -1.89 6.31
CA GLU A 60 12.29 -1.78 5.39
C GLU A 60 11.98 -0.84 4.21
N PHE A 61 10.74 -0.88 3.71
CA PHE A 61 10.28 -0.11 2.54
C PHE A 61 9.10 0.80 2.89
N ARG A 62 9.26 1.67 3.91
CA ARG A 62 8.21 2.57 4.42
C ARG A 62 7.46 3.37 3.36
N GLU A 63 8.15 3.82 2.32
CA GLU A 63 7.52 4.57 1.23
C GLU A 63 6.47 3.71 0.51
N ASN A 64 6.77 2.42 0.27
CA ASN A 64 5.87 1.47 -0.38
C ASN A 64 4.78 0.93 0.55
N ALA A 65 5.06 0.81 1.86
CA ALA A 65 4.08 0.46 2.87
C ALA A 65 2.87 1.41 2.84
N LEU A 66 3.17 2.71 2.75
CA LEU A 66 2.18 3.75 2.65
C LEU A 66 1.38 3.59 1.35
N PHE A 67 2.01 3.49 0.18
CA PHE A 67 1.28 3.27 -1.09
C PHE A 67 0.42 1.99 -1.08
N SER A 68 0.91 0.91 -0.48
CA SER A 68 0.16 -0.35 -0.39
C SER A 68 -1.04 -0.28 0.55
N SER A 69 -0.98 0.53 1.62
CA SER A 69 -2.13 0.83 2.49
C SER A 69 -3.15 1.77 1.82
N LEU A 70 -2.75 2.39 0.71
CA LEU A 70 -3.51 3.39 -0.02
C LEU A 70 -3.99 2.86 -1.38
N SER A 71 -3.83 1.55 -1.66
CA SER A 71 -4.13 0.93 -2.95
C SER A 71 -5.54 1.30 -3.42
N ASP A 72 -5.56 2.23 -4.38
CA ASP A 72 -6.54 2.77 -5.33
C ASP A 72 -8.07 2.71 -5.08
N ASP A 73 -8.60 1.81 -4.25
CA ASP A 73 -10.04 1.67 -4.01
C ASP A 73 -10.55 2.41 -2.75
N GLU A 74 -9.66 2.87 -1.86
CA GLU A 74 -10.08 3.49 -0.58
C GLU A 74 -9.94 5.02 -0.52
N LEU A 75 -9.09 5.63 -1.37
CA LEU A 75 -8.91 7.09 -1.39
C LEU A 75 -9.66 7.76 -2.55
N LEU A 76 -10.78 8.41 -2.24
CA LEU A 76 -11.51 9.24 -3.19
C LEU A 76 -10.65 10.44 -3.60
N SER A 77 -10.39 10.60 -4.91
CA SER A 77 -9.59 11.70 -5.45
C SER A 77 -10.14 13.09 -5.07
N GLU A 78 -11.46 13.18 -4.85
CA GLU A 78 -12.11 14.40 -4.37
C GLU A 78 -11.68 14.77 -2.95
N ASN A 79 -11.54 13.79 -2.05
CA ASN A 79 -11.06 14.02 -0.69
C ASN A 79 -9.59 14.40 -0.67
N LEU A 80 -8.76 13.79 -1.54
CA LEU A 80 -7.36 14.19 -1.71
C LEU A 80 -7.24 15.68 -2.08
N TYR A 81 -8.02 16.13 -3.06
CA TYR A 81 -8.02 17.51 -3.49
C TYR A 81 -8.46 18.47 -2.37
N ARG A 82 -9.60 18.18 -1.73
CA ARG A 82 -10.14 19.02 -0.65
C ARG A 82 -9.22 19.09 0.57
N ILE A 83 -8.60 17.99 0.96
CA ILE A 83 -7.61 17.97 2.07
C ILE A 83 -6.37 18.78 1.69
N GLY A 84 -5.93 18.68 0.43
CA GLY A 84 -4.86 19.52 -0.11
C GLY A 84 -5.16 21.01 0.03
N GLU A 85 -6.36 21.46 -0.35
CA GLU A 85 -6.79 22.87 -0.21
C GLU A 85 -6.84 23.29 1.27
N ILE A 86 -7.47 22.49 2.13
CA ILE A 86 -7.56 22.77 3.57
C ILE A 86 -6.18 22.96 4.21
N ARG A 87 -5.20 22.11 3.84
CA ARG A 87 -3.82 22.21 4.35
C ARG A 87 -3.03 23.35 3.71
N GLN A 88 -3.36 23.76 2.49
CA GLN A 88 -2.77 24.95 1.89
C GLN A 88 -3.22 26.21 2.62
N GLU A 89 -4.49 26.27 3.04
CA GLU A 89 -5.04 27.37 3.85
C GLU A 89 -4.54 27.35 5.30
N ASN A 90 -4.43 26.15 5.89
CA ASN A 90 -3.95 25.97 7.25
C ASN A 90 -3.00 24.75 7.37
N PRO A 91 -1.67 24.94 7.20
CA PRO A 91 -0.71 23.85 7.22
C PRO A 91 -0.61 23.09 8.55
N GLY A 92 -1.02 23.72 9.66
CA GLY A 92 -0.97 23.14 11.00
C GLY A 92 -2.27 22.51 11.47
N ILE A 93 -3.27 22.38 10.59
CA ILE A 93 -4.56 21.77 10.94
C ILE A 93 -4.40 20.30 11.35
N GLN A 94 -5.11 19.90 12.40
CA GLN A 94 -5.09 18.52 12.89
C GLN A 94 -5.97 17.60 12.03
N THR A 95 -5.59 16.33 11.95
CA THR A 95 -6.33 15.31 11.19
C THR A 95 -7.75 15.08 11.70
N CYS A 96 -7.97 15.16 13.01
CA CYS A 96 -9.31 15.14 13.60
C CYS A 96 -10.21 16.30 13.13
N GLU A 97 -9.62 17.48 12.88
CA GLU A 97 -10.36 18.65 12.39
C GLU A 97 -10.67 18.52 10.90
N ILE A 98 -9.73 18.01 10.11
CA ILE A 98 -9.96 17.64 8.70
C ILE A 98 -11.10 16.63 8.59
N ALA A 99 -11.06 15.58 9.42
CA ALA A 99 -12.06 14.53 9.45
C ALA A 99 -13.46 15.09 9.74
N SER A 100 -13.57 15.98 10.72
CA SER A 100 -14.81 16.68 11.06
C SER A 100 -15.34 17.54 9.90
N ARG A 101 -14.47 18.32 9.24
CA ARG A 101 -14.87 19.18 8.11
C ARG A 101 -15.37 18.40 6.90
N LEU A 102 -14.79 17.23 6.65
CA LEU A 102 -15.13 16.39 5.51
C LEU A 102 -16.12 15.27 5.82
N SER A 103 -16.53 15.13 7.09
CA SER A 103 -17.40 14.05 7.56
C SER A 103 -16.85 12.65 7.22
N ILE A 104 -15.53 12.47 7.40
CA ILE A 104 -14.82 11.20 7.21
C ILE A 104 -14.24 10.70 8.54
N LEU A 105 -13.72 9.47 8.58
CA LEU A 105 -13.02 8.95 9.76
C LEU A 105 -11.67 9.66 9.94
N GLU A 106 -11.22 9.77 11.18
CA GLU A 106 -9.91 10.36 11.50
C GLU A 106 -8.76 9.56 10.90
N ASP A 107 -8.86 8.22 10.93
CA ASP A 107 -7.89 7.34 10.30
C ASP A 107 -7.81 7.57 8.79
N ASP A 108 -8.96 7.80 8.12
CA ASP A 108 -8.98 8.12 6.69
C ASP A 108 -8.31 9.48 6.45
N ALA A 109 -8.67 10.50 7.22
CA ALA A 109 -8.03 11.82 7.13
C ALA A 109 -6.51 11.73 7.33
N GLN A 110 -6.05 10.92 8.28
CA GLN A 110 -4.63 10.67 8.51
C GLN A 110 -3.97 9.99 7.31
N ARG A 111 -4.62 9.00 6.68
CA ARG A 111 -4.14 8.36 5.46
C ARG A 111 -3.98 9.36 4.32
N TYR A 112 -4.98 10.20 4.06
CA TYR A 112 -4.91 11.26 3.04
C TYR A 112 -3.77 12.25 3.31
N VAL A 113 -3.58 12.67 4.56
CA VAL A 113 -2.51 13.59 4.95
C VAL A 113 -1.13 12.98 4.72
N SER A 114 -0.92 11.74 5.19
CA SER A 114 0.33 11.01 5.01
C SER A 114 0.66 10.84 3.52
N TYR A 115 -0.33 10.55 2.68
CA TYR A 115 -0.14 10.46 1.23
C TYR A 115 0.27 11.79 0.60
N LEU A 116 -0.40 12.89 0.96
CA LEU A 116 -0.06 14.23 0.45
C LEU A 116 1.33 14.70 0.87
N ASP A 117 1.75 14.36 2.09
CA ASP A 117 3.11 14.66 2.57
C ASP A 117 4.15 13.88 1.77
N LEU A 118 3.90 12.60 1.53
CA LEU A 118 4.79 11.75 0.73
C LEU A 118 4.90 12.21 -0.73
N LEU A 119 3.78 12.62 -1.35
CA LEU A 119 3.80 13.23 -2.69
C LEU A 119 4.64 14.52 -2.77
N ARG A 120 4.82 15.24 -1.66
CA ARG A 120 5.68 16.43 -1.61
C ARG A 120 7.16 16.07 -1.50
N GLU A 121 7.49 14.96 -0.83
CA GLU A 121 8.87 14.48 -0.68
C GLU A 121 9.43 13.88 -1.98
N LEU A 122 8.56 13.34 -2.85
CA LEU A 122 8.93 12.78 -4.15
C LEU A 122 9.12 13.81 -5.28
N LYS A 123 8.95 15.11 -5.03
CA LYS A 123 9.15 16.22 -5.99
C LYS A 123 10.42 17.00 -5.72
#